data_AF-A0A8H7XDF1-F1
#
_entry.id   AF-A0A8H7XDF1-F1
#
_cell.length_a   1.000
_cell.length_b   1.000
_cell.length_c   1.000
_cell.angle_alpha   90.00
_cell.angle_beta   90.00
_cell.angle_gamma   90.00
#
_symmetry.space_group_name_H-M   'P 1'
#
loop_
_entity.id
_entity.type
_entity.pdbx_description
1 polymer ?
#
loop_
_entity_poly.entity_id
_entity_poly.type
_entity_poly.pdbx_seq_one_letter_code
_entity_poly.pdbx_strand_id
1 'polypeptide(L)'
;MMTKSRPTSRPEAVKQLNTTHVAARYLFVEPFVFSRDRQGMERLHMVMDNPSMAPGVTSLLFHTGMTSIHWMVERLTFNYMQGYNSGHAPLNSLMSQYSRILLDTVFEAAAAEYGQWNTNMKNSTQAYTDINWLKRIFERFVTLKEIVITRRSIKFEHRLLQESWVVGTQSVYFQRANNELIAMLQSLHQVPYRIKHFKHDQVPMLESLRRDGLVLCESDLAELLLRYSSTLKKLHIYNLGLWTGSLKGLLHTLRKNMTPDVFYIWGLLMGFHTDGEAWRIHPGRPIWEFESWSNHFQNFAFGKLIKNSLSSPHYFNPRLSGELEQFVRGKGTWSIATDDTQVHCVDRFLGHSSACTDCILDALELENEWNGNLDNTRGWKCVSPFGLDAPTHESDEELIEHFIGGYDAYGFNKQGNNRQGIHHTKEPHQWQEPIDHICWATAHREILGMIKDSIPRLSGFEIGQ
;
A
#
# COMPACT_ATOMS: atom_id res chain seq x y z
N MET A 1 37.66 22.89 80.94
CA MET A 1 37.34 23.63 79.70
C MET A 1 37.53 22.68 78.52
N MET A 2 36.44 22.15 77.97
CA MET A 2 36.46 21.20 76.85
C MET A 2 36.16 21.94 75.55
N THR A 3 37.09 21.89 74.60
CA THR A 3 36.97 22.41 73.24
C THR A 3 36.23 21.39 72.37
N LYS A 4 34.99 21.72 71.97
CA LYS A 4 34.23 20.95 70.97
C LYS A 4 34.71 21.33 69.56
N SER A 5 35.35 20.39 68.87
CA SER A 5 35.59 20.47 67.42
C SER A 5 34.29 20.21 66.66
N ARG A 6 33.92 21.12 65.75
CA ARG A 6 32.83 20.92 64.77
C ARG A 6 33.39 20.18 63.56
N PRO A 7 32.76 19.09 63.09
CA PRO A 7 33.11 18.50 61.81
C PRO A 7 32.42 19.28 60.70
N THR A 8 33.22 19.98 59.89
CA THR A 8 32.80 20.53 58.59
C THR A 8 32.94 19.45 57.52
N SER A 9 31.96 18.57 57.41
CA SER A 9 31.78 17.75 56.21
C SER A 9 30.70 18.39 55.34
N ARG A 10 31.12 19.17 54.34
CA ARG A 10 30.27 19.48 53.18
C ARG A 10 29.95 18.15 52.48
N PRO A 11 28.68 17.85 52.16
CA PRO A 11 28.40 16.79 51.22
C PRO A 11 28.74 17.31 49.82
N GLU A 12 29.93 17.00 49.32
CA GLU A 12 30.21 16.97 47.88
C GLU A 12 29.47 15.79 47.23
N ALA A 13 28.14 15.74 47.40
CA ALA A 13 27.28 15.14 46.40
C ALA A 13 27.09 16.21 45.33
N VAL A 14 28.17 16.49 44.58
CA VAL A 14 28.01 17.05 43.25
C VAL A 14 27.05 16.08 42.57
N LYS A 15 25.80 16.52 42.37
CA LYS A 15 24.93 15.97 41.34
C LYS A 15 25.84 15.86 40.13
N GLN A 16 26.33 14.65 39.83
CA GLN A 16 26.66 14.29 38.46
C GLN A 16 25.35 14.47 37.73
N LEU A 17 25.07 15.72 37.35
CA LEU A 17 24.13 16.08 36.32
C LEU A 17 24.46 15.08 35.24
N ASN A 18 23.46 14.27 34.94
CA ASN A 18 23.48 13.10 34.09
C ASN A 18 23.94 13.49 32.67
N THR A 19 25.20 13.90 32.54
CA THR A 19 25.84 14.37 31.30
C THR A 19 25.77 13.28 30.27
N THR A 20 25.79 12.02 30.70
CA THR A 20 25.57 10.83 29.87
C THR A 20 24.18 10.82 29.23
N HIS A 21 23.12 11.21 29.95
CA HIS A 21 21.78 11.30 29.35
C HIS A 21 21.67 12.46 28.35
N VAL A 22 22.34 13.58 28.63
CA VAL A 22 22.39 14.72 27.72
C VAL A 22 23.16 14.34 26.46
N ALA A 23 24.32 13.69 26.59
CA ALA A 23 25.13 13.19 25.49
C ALA A 23 24.39 12.13 24.66
N ALA A 24 23.69 11.19 25.29
CA ALA A 24 22.90 10.17 24.60
C ALA A 24 21.85 10.77 23.66
N ARG A 25 21.22 11.89 24.03
CA ARG A 25 20.27 12.59 23.15
C ARG A 25 20.92 13.16 21.89
N TYR A 26 22.20 13.56 21.96
CA TYR A 26 22.95 14.02 20.80
C TYR A 26 23.53 12.86 19.97
N LEU A 27 23.62 11.64 20.53
CA LEU A 27 24.00 10.44 19.79
C LEU A 27 22.84 9.83 18.98
N PHE A 28 21.59 10.08 19.39
CA PHE A 28 20.38 9.57 18.74
C PHE A 28 19.49 10.71 18.22
N VAL A 29 20.06 11.59 17.40
CA VAL A 29 19.30 12.66 16.71
C VAL A 29 18.30 12.05 15.73
N GLU A 30 18.69 10.94 15.09
CA GLU A 30 17.82 10.20 14.18
C GLU A 30 17.08 9.07 14.92
N PRO A 31 15.89 8.67 14.41
CA PRO A 31 15.20 7.49 14.92
C PRO A 31 16.13 6.28 14.95
N PHE A 32 16.01 5.46 15.99
CA PHE A 32 16.70 4.18 16.02
C PHE A 32 16.06 3.25 14.98
N VAL A 33 16.80 2.94 13.91
CA VAL A 33 16.26 2.22 12.75
C VAL A 33 16.44 0.72 12.91
N PHE A 34 15.32 0.00 12.99
CA PHE A 34 15.23 -1.44 12.80
C PHE A 34 15.08 -1.74 11.31
N SER A 35 16.22 -1.64 10.63
CA SER A 35 16.38 -1.99 9.23
C SER A 35 16.32 -3.51 9.03
N ARG A 36 16.14 -3.93 7.78
CA ARG A 36 15.88 -5.32 7.43
C ARG A 36 17.13 -6.17 7.27
N ASP A 37 18.23 -5.51 6.93
CA ASP A 37 19.59 -6.04 7.04
C ASP A 37 20.06 -6.18 8.52
N ARG A 38 19.24 -5.67 9.45
CA ARG A 38 19.33 -5.85 10.91
C ARG A 38 20.63 -5.42 11.56
N GLN A 39 21.41 -4.55 10.91
CA GLN A 39 22.49 -3.81 11.54
C GLN A 39 22.02 -3.00 12.76
N GLY A 40 20.73 -2.59 12.75
CA GLY A 40 20.09 -1.94 13.90
C GLY A 40 20.07 -2.81 15.17
N MET A 41 20.17 -4.13 15.06
CA MET A 41 20.01 -5.04 16.22
C MET A 41 21.29 -5.19 17.02
N GLU A 42 22.45 -5.26 16.36
CA GLU A 42 23.75 -5.22 17.04
C GLU A 42 23.88 -3.91 17.82
N ARG A 43 23.52 -2.79 17.17
CA ARG A 43 23.42 -1.50 17.83
C ARG A 43 22.42 -1.51 18.98
N LEU A 44 21.30 -2.22 18.85
CA LEU A 44 20.26 -2.28 19.88
C LEU A 44 20.81 -3.00 21.11
N HIS A 45 21.46 -4.15 20.92
CA HIS A 45 22.08 -4.89 22.01
C HIS A 45 23.10 -4.02 22.76
N MET A 46 23.98 -3.32 22.04
CA MET A 46 24.93 -2.38 22.67
C MET A 46 24.23 -1.28 23.49
N VAL A 47 23.12 -0.74 22.99
CA VAL A 47 22.33 0.29 23.71
C VAL A 47 21.57 -0.31 24.90
N MET A 48 21.02 -1.51 24.76
CA MET A 48 20.31 -2.21 25.83
C MET A 48 21.25 -2.60 26.97
N ASP A 49 22.46 -3.04 26.65
CA ASP A 49 23.51 -3.39 27.60
C ASP A 49 24.11 -2.16 28.30
N ASN A 50 23.90 -0.95 27.75
CA ASN A 50 24.33 0.31 28.34
C ASN A 50 23.13 1.18 28.79
N PRO A 51 22.63 1.02 30.02
CA PRO A 51 21.43 1.72 30.51
C PRO A 51 21.49 3.24 30.40
N SER A 52 22.68 3.84 30.34
CA SER A 52 22.86 5.29 30.21
C SER A 52 22.51 5.83 28.82
N MET A 53 22.52 4.97 27.80
CA MET A 53 22.22 5.34 26.41
C MET A 53 20.73 5.27 26.08
N ALA A 54 20.00 4.32 26.67
CA ALA A 54 18.57 4.11 26.39
C ALA A 54 17.69 5.37 26.54
N PRO A 55 17.90 6.26 27.51
CA PRO A 55 17.14 7.51 27.66
C PRO A 55 17.36 8.54 26.55
N GLY A 56 18.38 8.36 25.72
CA GLY A 56 18.63 9.17 24.52
C GLY A 56 17.72 8.78 23.36
N VAL A 57 17.21 7.55 23.34
CA VAL A 57 16.34 7.05 22.27
C VAL A 57 14.91 7.53 22.51
N THR A 58 14.45 8.45 21.66
CA THR A 58 13.08 8.99 21.74
C THR A 58 12.17 8.56 20.60
N SER A 59 12.74 7.96 19.54
CA SER A 59 12.00 7.48 18.36
C SER A 59 12.57 6.16 17.86
N LEU A 60 11.70 5.21 17.49
CA LEU A 60 12.06 3.97 16.81
C LEU A 60 11.44 3.94 15.41
N LEU A 61 12.15 3.39 14.42
CA LEU A 61 11.68 3.21 13.04
C LEU A 61 11.79 1.73 12.65
N PHE A 62 10.67 1.08 12.34
CA PHE A 62 10.62 -0.34 11.93
C PHE A 62 10.35 -0.48 10.43
N HIS A 63 11.23 -1.19 9.72
CA HIS A 63 11.05 -1.51 8.30
C HIS A 63 10.40 -2.89 8.11
N THR A 64 9.09 -2.94 7.83
CA THR A 64 8.28 -4.19 7.85
C THR A 64 7.83 -4.70 6.47
N GLY A 65 7.98 -3.96 5.37
CA GLY A 65 7.42 -4.35 4.05
C GLY A 65 8.26 -5.33 3.24
N MET A 66 7.88 -6.62 3.11
CA MET A 66 8.67 -7.69 2.45
C MET A 66 8.40 -7.83 0.95
N THR A 67 9.44 -8.20 0.20
CA THR A 67 9.35 -8.81 -1.13
C THR A 67 10.12 -10.12 -1.08
N SER A 68 9.71 -11.08 -1.91
CA SER A 68 10.38 -12.38 -1.96
C SER A 68 11.81 -12.23 -2.47
N ILE A 69 12.73 -13.00 -1.89
CA ILE A 69 14.06 -13.24 -2.48
C ILE A 69 13.90 -13.69 -3.94
N HIS A 70 12.99 -14.63 -4.20
CA HIS A 70 12.72 -15.12 -5.56
C HIS A 70 12.23 -14.01 -6.48
N TRP A 71 11.27 -13.20 -6.02
CA TRP A 71 10.74 -12.09 -6.79
C TRP A 71 11.81 -11.04 -7.12
N MET A 72 12.66 -10.71 -6.15
CA MET A 72 13.76 -9.77 -6.37
C MET A 72 14.70 -10.26 -7.46
N VAL A 73 15.08 -11.55 -7.42
CA VAL A 73 15.90 -12.15 -8.48
C VAL A 73 15.19 -12.10 -9.83
N GLU A 74 13.94 -12.57 -9.86
CA GLU A 74 13.15 -12.62 -11.09
C GLU A 74 12.99 -11.23 -11.72
N ARG A 75 12.68 -10.23 -10.90
CA ARG A 75 12.46 -8.87 -11.39
C ARG A 75 13.75 -8.16 -11.76
N LEU A 76 14.85 -8.40 -11.02
CA LEU A 76 16.18 -7.91 -11.38
C LEU A 76 16.62 -8.48 -12.73
N THR A 77 16.41 -9.79 -12.93
CA THR A 77 16.63 -10.51 -14.18
C THR A 77 15.79 -9.92 -15.32
N PHE A 78 14.49 -9.74 -15.08
CA PHE A 78 13.57 -9.18 -16.06
C PHE A 78 13.98 -7.78 -16.50
N ASN A 79 14.30 -6.89 -15.55
CA ASN A 79 14.71 -5.53 -15.86
C ASN A 79 16.02 -5.49 -16.66
N TYR A 80 16.98 -6.34 -16.31
CA TYR A 80 18.22 -6.50 -17.08
C TYR A 80 17.93 -6.97 -18.50
N MET A 81 17.13 -8.03 -18.68
CA MET A 81 16.76 -8.56 -20.00
C MET A 81 16.02 -7.53 -20.85
N GLN A 82 15.12 -6.75 -20.26
CA GLN A 82 14.47 -5.65 -20.98
C GLN A 82 15.45 -4.58 -21.43
N GLY A 83 16.39 -4.17 -20.58
CA GLY A 83 17.46 -3.23 -20.95
C GLY A 83 18.33 -3.79 -22.06
N TYR A 84 18.71 -5.07 -21.95
CA TYR A 84 19.54 -5.77 -22.92
C TYR A 84 18.85 -5.84 -24.28
N ASN A 85 17.60 -6.28 -24.32
CA ASN A 85 16.80 -6.38 -25.55
C ASN A 85 16.48 -5.02 -26.16
N SER A 86 16.19 -4.00 -25.34
CA SER A 86 15.94 -2.63 -25.84
C SER A 86 17.20 -1.99 -26.45
N GLY A 87 18.39 -2.43 -26.03
CA GLY A 87 19.67 -2.07 -26.64
C GLY A 87 19.94 -2.70 -28.01
N HIS A 88 19.05 -3.56 -28.53
CA HIS A 88 19.15 -4.20 -29.86
C HIS A 88 18.53 -3.34 -30.98
N ALA A 89 18.87 -2.06 -31.05
CA ALA A 89 18.76 -1.35 -32.32
C ALA A 89 19.81 -1.91 -33.32
N PRO A 90 19.62 -1.79 -34.65
CA PRO A 90 20.45 -2.46 -35.65
C PRO A 90 21.97 -2.27 -35.41
N LEU A 91 22.66 -3.40 -35.41
CA LEU A 91 23.86 -3.76 -34.65
C LEU A 91 25.22 -3.07 -34.95
N ASN A 92 25.27 -1.89 -35.57
CA ASN A 92 26.55 -1.32 -36.02
C ASN A 92 26.98 0.01 -35.40
N SER A 93 26.39 0.45 -34.28
CA SER A 93 26.86 1.66 -33.59
C SER A 93 27.72 1.33 -32.37
N LEU A 94 28.87 1.98 -32.24
CA LEU A 94 29.68 1.96 -31.00
C LEU A 94 28.85 2.29 -29.75
N MET A 95 27.78 3.06 -29.93
CA MET A 95 26.84 3.43 -28.87
C MET A 95 26.04 2.24 -28.32
N SER A 96 25.69 1.24 -29.14
CA SER A 96 24.98 0.06 -28.64
C SER A 96 25.90 -0.87 -27.83
N GLN A 97 27.17 -0.99 -28.22
CA GLN A 97 28.17 -1.76 -27.45
C GLN A 97 28.47 -1.10 -26.11
N TYR A 98 28.69 0.22 -26.09
CA TYR A 98 28.92 0.97 -24.85
C TYR A 98 27.73 0.87 -23.89
N SER A 99 26.50 0.91 -24.43
CA SER A 99 25.27 0.76 -23.62
C SER A 99 25.16 -0.62 -22.97
N ARG A 100 25.65 -1.69 -23.63
CA ARG A 100 25.68 -3.04 -23.07
C ARG A 100 26.69 -3.18 -21.94
N ILE A 101 27.93 -2.74 -22.16
CA ILE A 101 28.98 -2.80 -21.11
C ILE A 101 28.53 -2.04 -19.86
N LEU A 102 27.90 -0.86 -20.05
CA LEU A 102 27.33 -0.10 -18.95
C LEU A 102 26.20 -0.86 -18.24
N LEU A 103 25.29 -1.51 -18.99
CA LEU A 103 24.21 -2.30 -18.42
C LEU A 103 24.73 -3.49 -17.61
N ASP A 104 25.70 -4.23 -18.13
CA ASP A 104 26.32 -5.38 -17.46
C ASP A 104 27.01 -4.94 -16.16
N THR A 105 27.75 -3.83 -16.21
CA THR A 105 28.43 -3.26 -15.02
C THR A 105 27.41 -2.84 -13.95
N VAL A 106 26.31 -2.19 -14.34
CA VAL A 106 25.24 -1.78 -13.42
C VAL A 106 24.54 -3.01 -12.83
N PHE A 107 24.34 -4.04 -13.63
CA PHE A 107 23.70 -5.28 -13.20
C PHE A 107 24.57 -6.07 -12.21
N GLU A 108 25.86 -6.24 -12.50
CA GLU A 108 26.81 -6.91 -11.59
C GLU A 108 26.85 -6.22 -10.23
N ALA A 109 26.90 -4.88 -10.21
CA ALA A 109 26.90 -4.11 -8.97
C ALA A 109 25.58 -4.26 -8.20
N ALA A 110 24.43 -4.25 -8.89
CA ALA A 110 23.13 -4.53 -8.28
C ALA A 110 23.01 -5.96 -7.75
N ALA A 111 23.57 -6.95 -8.45
CA ALA A 111 23.59 -8.35 -8.04
C ALA A 111 24.49 -8.57 -6.81
N ALA A 112 25.64 -7.89 -6.72
CA ALA A 112 26.51 -7.90 -5.56
C ALA A 112 25.83 -7.30 -4.33
N GLU A 113 25.20 -6.13 -4.48
CA GLU A 113 24.41 -5.49 -3.42
C GLU A 113 23.28 -6.42 -2.94
N TYR A 114 22.56 -7.03 -3.88
CA TYR A 114 21.52 -8.00 -3.58
C TYR A 114 22.06 -9.22 -2.81
N GLY A 115 23.21 -9.75 -3.23
CA GLY A 115 23.89 -10.88 -2.56
C GLY A 115 24.25 -10.58 -1.11
N GLN A 116 24.77 -9.37 -0.86
CA GLN A 116 25.07 -8.89 0.49
C GLN A 116 23.78 -8.75 1.32
N TRP A 117 22.76 -8.09 0.77
CA TRP A 117 21.46 -7.93 1.43
C TRP A 117 20.82 -9.28 1.79
N ASN A 118 20.81 -10.23 0.85
CA ASN A 118 20.24 -11.56 1.04
C ASN A 118 21.00 -12.36 2.13
N THR A 119 22.33 -12.26 2.15
CA THR A 119 23.15 -12.90 3.18
C THR A 119 22.81 -12.33 4.56
N ASN A 120 22.76 -11.01 4.68
CA ASN A 120 22.36 -10.34 5.92
C ASN A 120 20.96 -10.78 6.36
N MET A 121 20.00 -10.84 5.43
CA MET A 121 18.62 -11.28 5.70
C MET A 121 18.52 -12.73 6.17
N LYS A 122 19.27 -13.67 5.57
CA LYS A 122 19.26 -15.10 5.93
C LYS A 122 19.87 -15.38 7.28
N ASN A 123 20.96 -14.68 7.62
CA ASN A 123 21.59 -14.77 8.94
C ASN A 123 20.69 -14.22 10.06
N SER A 124 19.56 -13.64 9.67
CA SER A 124 18.71 -12.87 10.53
C SER A 124 17.55 -13.70 11.06
N THR A 125 17.71 -14.25 12.26
CA THR A 125 16.78 -15.22 12.91
C THR A 125 15.41 -14.67 13.33
N GLN A 126 15.24 -13.36 13.40
CA GLN A 126 14.05 -12.72 14.00
C GLN A 126 12.98 -12.18 13.01
N ALA A 127 11.76 -12.67 13.09
CA ALA A 127 10.59 -11.91 12.68
C ALA A 127 10.17 -10.99 13.85
N TYR A 128 9.63 -9.80 13.59
CA TYR A 128 9.07 -8.92 14.65
C TYR A 128 7.74 -9.47 15.22
N THR A 129 7.68 -10.79 15.42
CA THR A 129 6.51 -11.52 15.89
C THR A 129 6.66 -11.97 17.34
N ASP A 130 7.87 -11.92 17.91
CA ASP A 130 8.11 -12.20 19.32
C ASP A 130 7.69 -11.01 20.20
N ILE A 131 6.49 -11.11 20.76
CA ILE A 131 5.87 -10.12 21.63
C ILE A 131 6.71 -9.88 22.90
N ASN A 132 7.30 -10.91 23.49
CA ASN A 132 8.06 -10.80 24.74
C ASN A 132 9.39 -10.09 24.51
N TRP A 133 10.04 -10.38 23.39
CA TRP A 133 11.24 -9.66 22.98
C TRP A 133 10.94 -8.18 22.68
N LEU A 134 9.91 -7.88 21.88
CA LEU A 134 9.50 -6.50 21.60
C LEU A 134 9.13 -5.73 22.86
N LYS A 135 8.41 -6.36 23.79
CA LYS A 135 8.07 -5.78 25.08
C LYS A 135 9.32 -5.37 25.86
N ARG A 136 10.33 -6.25 25.97
CA ARG A 136 11.59 -5.95 26.67
C ARG A 136 12.32 -4.76 26.06
N ILE A 137 12.29 -4.63 24.73
CA ILE A 137 12.87 -3.48 24.03
C ILE A 137 12.14 -2.21 24.43
N PHE A 138 10.81 -2.22 24.32
CA PHE A 138 10.00 -1.07 24.68
C PHE A 138 10.26 -0.69 26.13
N GLU A 139 10.12 -1.61 27.10
CA GLU A 139 10.38 -1.36 28.53
C GLU A 139 11.74 -0.69 28.81
N ARG A 140 12.76 -1.00 28.00
CA ARG A 140 14.10 -0.39 28.12
C ARG A 140 14.13 1.08 27.69
N PHE A 141 13.30 1.46 26.72
CA PHE A 141 13.22 2.81 26.16
C PHE A 141 12.11 3.63 26.83
N VAL A 142 12.26 3.93 28.12
CA VAL A 142 11.29 4.69 28.92
C VAL A 142 11.02 6.11 28.41
N THR A 143 11.92 6.68 27.59
CA THR A 143 11.79 8.00 26.97
C THR A 143 11.19 7.96 25.56
N LEU A 144 10.77 6.79 25.09
CA LEU A 144 10.20 6.60 23.77
C LEU A 144 8.92 7.42 23.60
N LYS A 145 8.93 8.33 22.63
CA LYS A 145 7.79 9.20 22.30
C LYS A 145 7.14 8.81 20.99
N GLU A 146 7.92 8.24 20.07
CA GLU A 146 7.51 8.01 18.69
C GLU A 146 7.87 6.60 18.21
N ILE A 147 6.94 5.94 17.55
CA ILE A 147 7.20 4.75 16.74
C ILE A 147 6.73 5.03 15.32
N VAL A 148 7.64 4.78 14.38
CA VAL A 148 7.36 4.83 12.96
C VAL A 148 7.48 3.42 12.39
N ILE A 149 6.48 3.00 11.64
CA ILE A 149 6.49 1.75 10.89
C ILE A 149 6.42 2.11 9.42
N THR A 150 7.34 1.56 8.64
CA THR A 150 7.41 1.79 7.20
C THR A 150 7.48 0.46 6.47
N ARG A 151 6.61 0.30 5.48
CA ARG A 151 6.68 -0.73 4.44
C ARG A 151 7.42 -0.26 3.20
N ARG A 152 7.86 1.00 3.15
CA ARG A 152 8.73 1.52 2.08
C ARG A 152 9.97 0.64 1.91
N SER A 153 10.43 0.62 0.66
CA SER A 153 11.64 -0.07 0.22
C SER A 153 12.84 0.25 1.11
N ILE A 154 13.70 -0.75 1.29
CA ILE A 154 15.07 -0.52 1.78
C ILE A 154 15.75 0.38 0.76
N LYS A 155 16.56 1.34 1.21
CA LYS A 155 17.38 2.12 0.29
C LYS A 155 18.42 1.18 -0.31
N PHE A 156 18.22 0.82 -1.57
CA PHE A 156 19.27 0.22 -2.38
C PHE A 156 20.10 1.33 -3.01
N GLU A 157 21.41 1.15 -3.07
CA GLU A 157 22.33 2.04 -3.77
C GLU A 157 22.08 1.98 -5.28
N HIS A 158 21.79 0.78 -5.80
CA HIS A 158 21.54 0.57 -7.22
C HIS A 158 20.07 0.72 -7.57
N ARG A 159 19.78 1.68 -8.47
CA ARG A 159 18.43 1.96 -8.98
C ARG A 159 17.72 0.74 -9.54
N LEU A 160 18.45 -0.13 -10.26
CA LEU A 160 17.89 -1.34 -10.85
C LEU A 160 17.24 -2.24 -9.78
N LEU A 161 17.90 -2.39 -8.63
CA LEU A 161 17.43 -3.18 -7.50
C LEU A 161 16.25 -2.51 -6.79
N GLN A 162 16.27 -1.18 -6.67
CA GLN A 162 15.15 -0.39 -6.16
C GLN A 162 13.89 -0.55 -7.02
N GLU A 163 14.04 -0.49 -8.35
CA GLU A 163 12.95 -0.71 -9.30
C GLU A 163 12.40 -2.14 -9.19
N SER A 164 13.27 -3.14 -9.07
CA SER A 164 12.87 -4.54 -8.86
C SER A 164 12.06 -4.73 -7.56
N TRP A 165 12.44 -4.02 -6.50
CA TRP A 165 11.73 -4.06 -5.22
C TRP A 165 10.32 -3.48 -5.28
N VAL A 166 10.16 -2.32 -5.90
CA VAL A 166 8.88 -1.59 -5.92
C VAL A 166 7.77 -2.41 -6.59
N VAL A 167 8.11 -3.15 -7.64
CA VAL A 167 7.15 -3.97 -8.42
C VAL A 167 6.68 -5.20 -7.64
N GLY A 168 7.43 -5.66 -6.63
CA GLY A 168 7.24 -6.95 -5.95
C GLY A 168 6.41 -7.01 -4.70
N THR A 169 5.63 -5.97 -4.41
CA THR A 169 4.81 -5.95 -3.19
C THR A 169 3.57 -6.84 -3.34
N GLN A 170 3.76 -8.15 -3.33
CA GLN A 170 2.70 -9.18 -3.38
C GLN A 170 1.93 -9.30 -2.05
N SER A 171 0.67 -9.76 -2.15
CA SER A 171 -0.30 -9.96 -1.06
C SER A 171 0.21 -10.84 0.10
N VAL A 172 0.96 -11.90 -0.18
CA VAL A 172 1.47 -12.85 0.84
C VAL A 172 2.38 -12.16 1.86
N TYR A 173 3.14 -11.16 1.43
CA TYR A 173 4.03 -10.39 2.32
C TYR A 173 3.28 -9.32 3.14
N PHE A 174 2.04 -8.99 2.78
CA PHE A 174 1.18 -8.19 3.64
C PHE A 174 0.82 -8.95 4.91
N GLN A 175 0.59 -10.28 4.83
CA GLN A 175 0.22 -11.06 6.01
C GLN A 175 1.32 -11.08 7.06
N ARG A 176 2.58 -11.31 6.65
CA ARG A 176 3.71 -11.24 7.59
C ARG A 176 3.89 -9.83 8.17
N ALA A 177 3.85 -8.80 7.33
CA ALA A 177 3.96 -7.41 7.81
C ALA A 177 2.82 -7.04 8.78
N ASN A 178 1.61 -7.59 8.57
CA ASN A 178 0.49 -7.44 9.48
C ASN A 178 0.73 -8.18 10.80
N ASN A 179 1.26 -9.41 10.77
CA ASN A 179 1.59 -10.16 11.98
C ASN A 179 2.67 -9.45 12.82
N GLU A 180 3.69 -8.89 12.15
CA GLU A 180 4.73 -8.06 12.79
C GLU A 180 4.14 -6.79 13.41
N LEU A 181 3.23 -6.12 12.70
CA LEU A 181 2.49 -4.96 13.21
C LEU A 181 1.63 -5.32 14.43
N ILE A 182 0.89 -6.42 14.37
CA ILE A 182 0.04 -6.91 15.48
C ILE A 182 0.90 -7.19 16.71
N ALA A 183 2.01 -7.91 16.56
CA ALA A 183 2.92 -8.22 17.67
C ALA A 183 3.53 -6.95 18.27
N MET A 184 3.88 -5.95 17.45
CA MET A 184 4.30 -4.63 17.92
C MET A 184 3.19 -3.92 18.71
N LEU A 185 1.96 -3.88 18.23
CA LEU A 185 0.85 -3.26 18.95
C LEU A 185 0.53 -3.98 20.26
N GLN A 186 0.57 -5.32 20.26
CA GLN A 186 0.34 -6.14 21.46
C GLN A 186 1.43 -5.94 22.52
N SER A 187 2.70 -5.86 22.11
CA SER A 187 3.81 -5.59 23.03
C SER A 187 3.75 -4.16 23.58
N LEU A 188 3.36 -3.18 22.75
CA LEU A 188 3.11 -1.80 23.20
C LEU A 188 1.96 -1.68 24.19
N HIS A 189 0.91 -2.48 24.03
CA HIS A 189 -0.20 -2.50 24.99
C HIS A 189 0.23 -2.97 26.38
N GLN A 190 1.30 -3.77 26.46
CA GLN A 190 1.81 -4.33 27.71
C GLN A 190 2.81 -3.42 28.45
N VAL A 191 3.26 -2.32 27.85
CA VAL A 191 4.19 -1.40 28.52
C VAL A 191 3.45 -0.34 29.34
N PRO A 192 3.99 0.09 30.50
CA PRO A 192 3.26 0.95 31.44
C PRO A 192 3.15 2.42 30.99
N TYR A 193 3.86 2.84 29.94
CA TYR A 193 3.88 4.22 29.46
C TYR A 193 3.26 4.35 28.06
N ARG A 194 2.69 5.53 27.78
CA ARG A 194 2.01 5.81 26.51
C ARG A 194 2.96 6.45 25.50
N ILE A 195 2.99 5.88 24.31
CA ILE A 195 3.62 6.49 23.14
C ILE A 195 2.78 7.70 22.71
N LYS A 196 3.46 8.79 22.36
CA LYS A 196 2.80 10.04 21.92
C LYS A 196 2.46 10.02 20.43
N HIS A 197 3.32 9.41 19.62
CA HIS A 197 3.19 9.39 18.18
C HIS A 197 3.39 7.98 17.64
N PHE A 198 2.41 7.52 16.86
CA PHE A 198 2.51 6.29 16.09
C PHE A 198 2.27 6.63 14.63
N LYS A 199 3.24 6.36 13.76
CA LYS A 199 3.16 6.60 12.33
C LYS A 199 3.29 5.27 11.60
N HIS A 200 2.44 5.04 10.62
CA HIS A 200 2.56 3.88 9.73
C HIS A 200 2.34 4.36 8.30
N ASP A 201 3.27 4.11 7.39
CA ASP A 201 3.24 4.62 6.01
C ASP A 201 2.04 4.10 5.19
N GLN A 202 1.56 2.89 5.47
CA GLN A 202 0.31 2.35 4.91
C GLN A 202 -0.95 2.59 5.74
N VAL A 203 -0.88 3.35 6.85
CA VAL A 203 -2.10 3.94 7.41
C VAL A 203 -2.20 5.29 6.73
N PRO A 204 -2.91 5.40 5.58
CA PRO A 204 -2.91 6.65 4.85
C PRO A 204 -3.46 7.72 5.79
N MET A 205 -2.68 8.79 5.98
CA MET A 205 -3.25 10.08 6.35
C MET A 205 -4.05 10.53 5.13
N LEU A 206 -5.24 9.95 4.99
CA LEU A 206 -6.14 10.24 3.91
C LEU A 206 -6.73 11.62 4.19
N GLU A 207 -6.02 12.67 3.79
CA GLU A 207 -6.49 14.05 3.95
C GLU A 207 -7.61 14.39 2.98
N SER A 208 -7.62 13.74 1.81
CA SER A 208 -8.59 13.97 0.75
C SER A 208 -9.06 12.63 0.18
N LEU A 209 -10.38 12.44 0.09
CA LEU A 209 -11.00 11.28 -0.54
C LEU A 209 -12.03 11.76 -1.57
N ARG A 210 -11.93 11.20 -2.76
CA ARG A 210 -12.97 11.29 -3.79
C ARG A 210 -13.48 9.89 -4.11
N ARG A 211 -14.79 9.73 -4.13
CA ARG A 211 -15.46 8.49 -4.55
C ARG A 211 -16.40 8.81 -5.69
N ASP A 212 -16.17 8.13 -6.82
CA ASP A 212 -16.90 8.31 -8.06
C ASP A 212 -17.53 6.98 -8.48
N GLY A 213 -18.83 6.96 -8.78
CA GLY A 213 -19.46 5.88 -9.54
C GLY A 213 -19.48 4.51 -8.86
N LEU A 214 -19.70 4.47 -7.53
CA LEU A 214 -19.71 3.23 -6.76
C LEU A 214 -21.11 2.90 -6.26
N VAL A 215 -21.37 1.60 -6.12
CA VAL A 215 -22.52 1.05 -5.40
C VAL A 215 -21.98 0.33 -4.17
N LEU A 216 -22.41 0.73 -2.98
CA LEU A 216 -21.88 0.25 -1.69
C LEU A 216 -23.01 0.07 -0.65
N CYS A 217 -22.74 -0.61 0.46
CA CYS A 217 -23.62 -0.59 1.63
C CYS A 217 -23.36 0.68 2.48
N GLU A 218 -24.41 1.24 3.12
CA GLU A 218 -24.27 2.37 4.04
C GLU A 218 -23.26 2.09 5.15
N SER A 219 -23.36 0.92 5.79
CA SER A 219 -22.50 0.49 6.91
C SER A 219 -21.03 0.49 6.54
N ASP A 220 -20.70 -0.06 5.36
CA ASP A 220 -19.33 -0.29 4.93
C ASP A 220 -18.68 1.03 4.52
N LEU A 221 -19.44 1.87 3.81
CA LEU A 221 -18.98 3.21 3.46
C LEU A 221 -18.81 4.08 4.73
N ALA A 222 -19.74 4.00 5.68
CA ALA A 222 -19.63 4.70 6.95
C ALA A 222 -18.39 4.22 7.71
N GLU A 223 -18.20 2.91 7.90
CA GLU A 223 -17.02 2.37 8.60
C GLU A 223 -15.72 2.85 7.97
N LEU A 224 -15.62 2.77 6.64
CA LEU A 224 -14.46 3.24 5.89
C LEU A 224 -14.19 4.73 6.14
N LEU A 225 -15.21 5.58 6.04
CA LEU A 225 -15.06 7.03 6.23
C LEU A 225 -14.71 7.38 7.68
N LEU A 226 -15.35 6.71 8.64
CA LEU A 226 -15.11 6.91 10.07
C LEU A 226 -13.72 6.47 10.51
N ARG A 227 -13.15 5.43 9.87
CA ARG A 227 -11.75 5.02 10.08
C ARG A 227 -10.76 6.14 9.79
N TYR A 228 -11.12 7.07 8.89
CA TYR A 228 -10.32 8.23 8.53
C TYR A 228 -10.87 9.55 9.10
N SER A 229 -11.83 9.51 10.03
CA SER A 229 -12.49 10.71 10.59
C SER A 229 -11.51 11.75 11.13
N SER A 230 -10.39 11.33 11.73
CA SER A 230 -9.38 12.23 12.29
C SER A 230 -8.49 12.90 11.24
N THR A 231 -8.28 12.25 10.09
CA THR A 231 -7.34 12.70 9.05
C THR A 231 -8.03 13.27 7.83
N LEU A 232 -9.25 12.83 7.51
CA LEU A 232 -9.99 13.24 6.33
C LEU A 232 -10.51 14.67 6.46
N LYS A 233 -9.88 15.59 5.73
CA LYS A 233 -10.23 17.01 5.68
C LYS A 233 -11.08 17.36 4.47
N LYS A 234 -10.93 16.62 3.37
CA LYS A 234 -11.65 16.86 2.12
C LYS A 234 -12.38 15.58 1.69
N LEU A 235 -13.70 15.65 1.56
CA LEU A 235 -14.51 14.50 1.13
C LEU A 235 -15.39 14.91 -0.05
N HIS A 236 -15.21 14.24 -1.18
CA HIS A 236 -15.96 14.43 -2.41
C HIS A 236 -16.75 13.15 -2.70
N ILE A 237 -18.08 13.25 -2.71
CA ILE A 237 -18.99 12.17 -3.06
C ILE A 237 -19.64 12.50 -4.40
N TYR A 238 -19.44 11.63 -5.38
CA TYR A 238 -19.99 11.79 -6.72
C TYR A 238 -20.55 10.46 -7.24
N ASN A 239 -21.76 10.50 -7.81
CA ASN A 239 -22.41 9.32 -8.39
C ASN A 239 -22.38 8.11 -7.45
N LEU A 240 -23.06 8.20 -6.31
CA LEU A 240 -23.04 7.18 -5.28
C LEU A 240 -24.39 6.46 -5.24
N GLY A 241 -24.37 5.15 -5.44
CA GLY A 241 -25.46 4.26 -5.11
C GLY A 241 -25.23 3.61 -3.75
N LEU A 242 -26.25 3.55 -2.91
CA LEU A 242 -26.28 2.73 -1.71
C LEU A 242 -27.18 1.52 -1.97
N TRP A 243 -26.57 0.35 -2.10
CA TRP A 243 -27.29 -0.92 -2.27
C TRP A 243 -28.18 -1.15 -1.05
N THR A 244 -27.60 -1.14 0.15
CA THR A 244 -28.34 -1.18 1.42
C THR A 244 -28.15 0.08 2.23
N GLY A 245 -29.17 0.42 3.02
CA GLY A 245 -29.21 1.60 3.87
C GLY A 245 -29.64 2.87 3.14
N SER A 246 -29.38 4.01 3.77
CA SER A 246 -29.89 5.32 3.37
C SER A 246 -28.78 6.37 3.27
N LEU A 247 -28.87 7.22 2.24
CA LEU A 247 -28.04 8.41 2.08
C LEU A 247 -28.26 9.38 3.25
N LYS A 248 -29.51 9.51 3.74
CA LYS A 248 -29.80 10.31 4.93
C LYS A 248 -29.06 9.77 6.14
N GLY A 249 -29.09 8.46 6.39
CA GLY A 249 -28.38 7.80 7.49
C GLY A 249 -26.87 8.01 7.39
N LEU A 250 -26.30 7.81 6.20
CA LEU A 250 -24.88 8.06 5.93
C LEU A 250 -24.50 9.50 6.28
N LEU A 251 -25.22 10.49 5.74
CA LEU A 251 -24.91 11.91 5.96
C LEU A 251 -25.08 12.34 7.43
N HIS A 252 -26.04 11.77 8.17
CA HIS A 252 -26.16 11.98 9.61
C HIS A 252 -24.97 11.38 10.38
N THR A 253 -24.54 10.18 9.99
CA THR A 253 -23.37 9.52 10.58
C THR A 253 -22.10 10.33 10.34
N LEU A 254 -21.91 10.85 9.13
CA LEU A 254 -20.79 11.74 8.81
C LEU A 254 -20.85 13.03 9.63
N ARG A 255 -22.01 13.69 9.70
CA ARG A 255 -22.19 14.92 10.51
C ARG A 255 -21.82 14.71 11.97
N LYS A 256 -22.22 13.58 12.55
CA LYS A 256 -22.04 13.30 13.98
C LYS A 256 -20.57 13.02 14.33
N ASN A 257 -19.84 12.36 13.44
CA ASN A 257 -18.55 11.76 13.75
C ASN A 257 -17.38 12.36 12.97
N MET A 258 -17.63 13.23 12.00
CA MET A 258 -16.61 13.84 11.14
C MET A 258 -16.79 15.34 11.03
N THR A 259 -15.68 16.05 10.87
CA THR A 259 -15.66 17.50 10.66
C THR A 259 -14.76 17.82 9.47
N PRO A 260 -15.16 17.46 8.24
CA PRO A 260 -14.37 17.79 7.06
C PRO A 260 -14.32 19.31 6.86
N ASP A 261 -13.13 19.84 6.56
CA ASP A 261 -12.95 21.23 6.18
C ASP A 261 -13.70 21.54 4.89
N VAL A 262 -13.67 20.57 3.98
CA VAL A 262 -14.27 20.59 2.65
C VAL A 262 -15.12 19.33 2.47
N PHE A 263 -16.39 19.51 2.19
CA PHE A 263 -17.29 18.44 1.79
C PHE A 263 -17.96 18.88 0.50
N TYR A 264 -17.96 18.02 -0.51
CA TYR A 264 -18.63 18.24 -1.78
C TYR A 264 -19.45 17.02 -2.14
N ILE A 265 -20.67 17.27 -2.60
CA ILE A 265 -21.58 16.22 -2.98
C ILE A 265 -22.37 16.65 -4.22
N TRP A 266 -22.32 15.82 -5.27
CA TRP A 266 -22.98 16.11 -6.54
C TRP A 266 -23.17 14.83 -7.37
N GLY A 267 -23.84 14.95 -8.53
CA GLY A 267 -24.12 13.82 -9.40
C GLY A 267 -25.42 13.10 -9.03
N LEU A 268 -25.54 11.83 -9.44
CA LEU A 268 -26.68 10.97 -9.12
C LEU A 268 -26.41 10.22 -7.82
N LEU A 269 -27.18 10.52 -6.78
CA LEU A 269 -27.14 9.76 -5.53
C LEU A 269 -28.41 8.95 -5.39
N MET A 270 -28.29 7.68 -5.02
CA MET A 270 -29.45 6.81 -4.91
C MET A 270 -29.32 5.82 -3.75
N GLY A 271 -30.29 5.77 -2.85
CA GLY A 271 -30.54 4.63 -1.98
C GLY A 271 -31.47 3.67 -2.70
N PHE A 272 -30.94 2.54 -3.18
CA PHE A 272 -31.65 1.63 -4.07
C PHE A 272 -32.94 1.06 -3.45
N HIS A 273 -32.96 0.91 -2.13
CA HIS A 273 -34.09 0.37 -1.37
C HIS A 273 -34.62 1.36 -0.31
N THR A 274 -34.38 2.67 -0.49
CA THR A 274 -34.85 3.70 0.46
C THR A 274 -35.77 4.71 -0.23
N ASP A 275 -37.02 4.78 0.23
CA ASP A 275 -38.03 5.75 -0.23
C ASP A 275 -37.50 7.19 -0.19
N GLY A 276 -37.68 7.91 -1.29
CA GLY A 276 -37.35 9.33 -1.36
C GLY A 276 -35.84 9.64 -1.47
N GLU A 277 -35.01 8.64 -1.74
CA GLU A 277 -33.55 8.82 -1.83
C GLU A 277 -33.02 8.56 -3.24
N ALA A 278 -33.44 9.39 -4.18
CA ALA A 278 -32.86 9.43 -5.51
C ALA A 278 -32.71 10.88 -5.95
N TRP A 279 -31.51 11.41 -5.76
CA TRP A 279 -31.25 12.84 -5.91
C TRP A 279 -30.27 13.04 -7.06
N ARG A 280 -30.60 13.98 -7.94
CA ARG A 280 -29.64 14.46 -8.94
C ARG A 280 -29.18 15.85 -8.55
N ILE A 281 -27.97 15.90 -8.01
CA ILE A 281 -27.41 17.06 -7.35
C ILE A 281 -26.48 17.79 -8.30
N HIS A 282 -26.77 19.06 -8.55
CA HIS A 282 -25.85 19.93 -9.27
C HIS A 282 -24.68 20.33 -8.40
N PRO A 283 -23.45 20.38 -8.93
CA PRO A 283 -22.32 20.85 -8.16
C PRO A 283 -22.57 22.33 -7.80
N GLY A 284 -22.52 22.65 -6.50
CA GLY A 284 -22.71 24.03 -6.01
C GLY A 284 -21.59 24.99 -6.45
N ARG A 285 -20.50 24.46 -6.98
CA ARG A 285 -19.35 25.17 -7.52
C ARG A 285 -18.88 24.51 -8.81
N PRO A 286 -18.19 25.22 -9.70
CA PRO A 286 -17.63 24.61 -10.90
C PRO A 286 -16.66 23.48 -10.55
N ILE A 287 -16.87 22.29 -11.14
CA ILE A 287 -16.12 21.06 -10.80
C ILE A 287 -14.61 21.23 -11.06
N TRP A 288 -14.26 22.05 -12.06
CA TRP A 288 -12.88 22.37 -12.43
C TRP A 288 -12.16 23.30 -11.46
N GLU A 289 -12.83 23.85 -10.43
CA GLU A 289 -12.12 24.53 -9.33
C GLU A 289 -11.29 23.55 -8.49
N PHE A 290 -11.60 22.26 -8.55
CA PHE A 290 -10.96 21.22 -7.75
C PHE A 290 -10.05 20.31 -8.58
N GLU A 291 -10.09 20.42 -9.91
CA GLU A 291 -9.40 19.52 -10.83
C GLU A 291 -8.81 20.26 -12.04
N SER A 292 -7.60 19.87 -12.43
CA SER A 292 -6.99 20.33 -13.67
C SER A 292 -7.60 19.58 -14.87
N TRP A 293 -8.76 20.03 -15.34
CA TRP A 293 -9.37 19.54 -16.58
C TRP A 293 -8.87 20.35 -17.78
N SER A 294 -8.71 19.72 -18.94
CA SER A 294 -8.45 20.45 -20.17
C SER A 294 -9.63 21.35 -20.53
N ASN A 295 -9.39 22.52 -21.14
CA ASN A 295 -10.44 23.44 -21.56
C ASN A 295 -11.50 22.77 -22.46
N HIS A 296 -11.07 21.83 -23.31
CA HIS A 296 -11.99 21.06 -24.16
C HIS A 296 -12.94 20.19 -23.33
N PHE A 297 -12.41 19.48 -22.33
CA PHE A 297 -13.22 18.64 -21.44
C PHE A 297 -14.13 19.47 -20.52
N GLN A 298 -13.65 20.61 -20.02
CA GLN A 298 -14.48 21.55 -19.25
C GLN A 298 -15.69 22.04 -20.07
N ASN A 299 -15.46 22.45 -21.32
CA ASN A 299 -16.53 22.89 -22.22
C ASN A 299 -17.52 21.76 -22.55
N PHE A 300 -17.02 20.55 -22.78
CA PHE A 300 -17.86 19.37 -22.98
C PHE A 300 -18.71 19.05 -21.75
N ALA A 301 -18.09 18.98 -20.56
CA ALA A 301 -18.76 18.71 -19.29
C ALA A 301 -19.79 19.79 -18.97
N PHE A 302 -19.46 21.07 -19.16
CA PHE A 302 -20.40 22.18 -18.98
C PHE A 302 -21.59 22.07 -19.95
N GLY A 303 -21.32 21.82 -21.23
CA GLY A 303 -22.37 21.67 -22.24
C GLY A 303 -23.29 20.46 -22.00
N LYS A 304 -22.73 19.29 -21.62
CA LYS A 304 -23.50 18.05 -21.48
C LYS A 304 -24.11 17.85 -20.10
N LEU A 305 -23.41 18.21 -19.03
CA LEU A 305 -23.85 17.93 -17.65
C LEU A 305 -24.63 19.10 -17.04
N ILE A 306 -24.27 20.35 -17.37
CA ILE A 306 -24.88 21.54 -16.78
C ILE A 306 -25.94 22.15 -17.71
N LYS A 307 -25.65 22.31 -19.01
CA LYS A 307 -26.60 22.98 -19.91
C LYS A 307 -27.84 22.11 -20.22
N ASN A 308 -27.67 20.81 -20.44
CA ASN A 308 -28.77 19.90 -20.75
C ASN A 308 -29.66 19.54 -19.54
N SER A 309 -29.13 19.67 -18.33
CA SER A 309 -29.89 19.45 -17.09
C SER A 309 -30.72 20.69 -16.74
N LEU A 310 -30.16 21.89 -16.91
CA LEU A 310 -30.88 23.16 -16.71
C LEU A 310 -32.06 23.34 -17.69
N SER A 311 -32.06 22.68 -18.84
CA SER A 311 -33.19 22.70 -19.79
C SER A 311 -34.43 21.90 -19.35
N SER A 312 -34.38 21.19 -18.22
CA SER A 312 -35.56 20.53 -17.63
C SER A 312 -35.82 21.08 -16.22
N PRO A 313 -36.36 22.31 -16.10
CA PRO A 313 -36.44 23.07 -14.83
C PRO A 313 -37.33 22.42 -13.75
N HIS A 314 -38.11 21.40 -14.09
CA HIS A 314 -39.06 20.77 -13.18
C HIS A 314 -38.46 19.72 -12.25
N TYR A 315 -37.16 19.39 -12.37
CA TYR A 315 -36.57 18.25 -11.64
C TYR A 315 -35.35 18.60 -10.79
N PHE A 316 -34.97 19.87 -10.66
CA PHE A 316 -33.70 20.24 -10.04
C PHE A 316 -33.87 21.31 -8.99
N ASN A 317 -33.48 20.99 -7.76
CA ASN A 317 -33.25 21.98 -6.70
C ASN A 317 -31.78 22.43 -6.72
N PRO A 318 -31.46 23.64 -7.22
CA PRO A 318 -30.08 24.11 -7.32
C PRO A 318 -29.43 24.38 -5.97
N ARG A 319 -30.20 24.43 -4.87
CA ARG A 319 -29.69 24.68 -3.51
C ARG A 319 -29.23 23.41 -2.80
N LEU A 320 -29.68 22.24 -3.27
CA LEU A 320 -29.53 20.96 -2.59
C LEU A 320 -28.08 20.61 -2.25
N SER A 321 -27.13 20.86 -3.17
CA SER A 321 -25.71 20.63 -2.93
C SER A 321 -25.18 21.47 -1.76
N GLY A 322 -25.41 22.79 -1.80
CA GLY A 322 -24.97 23.70 -0.74
C GLY A 322 -25.63 23.42 0.61
N GLU A 323 -26.91 23.01 0.62
CA GLU A 323 -27.62 22.63 1.84
C GLU A 323 -27.06 21.36 2.47
N LEU A 324 -26.77 20.33 1.66
CA LEU A 324 -26.13 19.10 2.15
C LEU A 324 -24.71 19.34 2.66
N GLU A 325 -23.95 20.18 1.97
CA GLU A 325 -22.61 20.60 2.43
C GLU A 325 -22.67 21.28 3.80
N GLN A 326 -23.60 22.21 3.98
CA GLN A 326 -23.79 22.87 5.26
C GLN A 326 -24.28 21.90 6.33
N PHE A 327 -25.18 20.97 5.98
CA PHE A 327 -25.69 19.95 6.88
C PHE A 327 -24.57 19.06 7.43
N VAL A 328 -23.75 18.44 6.56
CA VAL A 328 -22.66 17.55 6.97
C VAL A 328 -21.62 18.29 7.81
N ARG A 329 -21.35 19.55 7.50
CA ARG A 329 -20.42 20.40 8.27
C ARG A 329 -21.01 20.96 9.57
N GLY A 330 -22.22 20.54 9.95
CA GLY A 330 -22.88 20.95 11.19
C GLY A 330 -23.41 22.38 11.19
N LYS A 331 -23.46 23.06 10.04
CA LYS A 331 -23.88 24.47 9.88
C LYS A 331 -25.33 24.64 9.43
N GLY A 332 -25.96 23.59 8.91
CA GLY A 332 -27.34 23.60 8.42
C GLY A 332 -28.24 22.58 9.13
N THR A 333 -29.54 22.63 8.85
CA THR A 333 -30.52 21.60 9.20
C THR A 333 -30.79 20.68 8.01
N TRP A 334 -31.38 19.52 8.25
CA TRP A 334 -31.82 18.65 7.15
C TRP A 334 -33.00 19.32 6.43
N SER A 335 -32.82 19.73 5.17
CA SER A 335 -33.80 20.47 4.38
C SER A 335 -34.28 19.75 3.11
N ILE A 336 -33.83 18.51 2.89
CA ILE A 336 -34.27 17.71 1.73
C ILE A 336 -35.75 17.35 1.91
N ALA A 337 -36.57 17.79 0.96
CA ALA A 337 -37.97 17.44 0.85
C ALA A 337 -38.16 16.20 -0.02
N THR A 338 -39.29 15.50 0.14
CA THR A 338 -39.64 14.36 -0.72
C THR A 338 -39.69 14.74 -2.19
N ASP A 339 -40.09 15.98 -2.50
CA ASP A 339 -40.16 16.54 -3.86
C ASP A 339 -38.77 16.74 -4.51
N ASP A 340 -37.68 16.70 -3.74
CA ASP A 340 -36.31 16.68 -4.29
C ASP A 340 -35.94 15.32 -4.89
N THR A 341 -36.77 14.29 -4.67
CA THR A 341 -36.58 12.94 -5.20
C THR A 341 -36.96 12.89 -6.67
N GLN A 342 -36.04 12.44 -7.51
CA GLN A 342 -36.30 12.13 -8.91
C GLN A 342 -36.91 10.74 -9.04
N VAL A 343 -38.21 10.61 -8.76
CA VAL A 343 -38.97 9.35 -8.84
C VAL A 343 -38.77 8.66 -10.21
N HIS A 344 -38.74 9.44 -11.29
CA HIS A 344 -38.51 8.93 -12.65
C HIS A 344 -37.12 8.31 -12.87
N CYS A 345 -36.11 8.68 -12.08
CA CYS A 345 -34.80 8.03 -12.12
C CYS A 345 -34.86 6.67 -11.43
N VAL A 346 -35.55 6.56 -10.28
CA VAL A 346 -35.77 5.29 -9.58
C VAL A 346 -36.45 4.28 -10.50
N ASP A 347 -37.56 4.67 -11.11
CA ASP A 347 -38.36 3.80 -11.98
C ASP A 347 -37.55 3.31 -13.20
N ARG A 348 -36.70 4.17 -13.76
CA ARG A 348 -35.90 3.86 -14.96
C ARG A 348 -34.71 2.93 -14.67
N PHE A 349 -34.04 3.13 -13.54
CA PHE A 349 -32.81 2.40 -13.23
C PHE A 349 -33.08 1.05 -12.58
N LEU A 350 -34.19 0.92 -11.87
CA LEU A 350 -34.39 -0.25 -11.02
C LEU A 350 -35.53 -1.16 -11.45
N GLY A 351 -36.51 -0.68 -12.21
CA GLY A 351 -37.75 -1.47 -12.40
C GLY A 351 -38.48 -1.79 -11.09
N HIS A 352 -38.00 -1.22 -9.98
CA HIS A 352 -38.47 -1.41 -8.62
C HIS A 352 -38.63 -0.01 -8.00
N SER A 353 -39.80 0.25 -7.44
CA SER A 353 -40.06 1.45 -6.65
C SER A 353 -39.93 1.11 -5.18
N SER A 354 -39.85 2.13 -4.34
CA SER A 354 -39.88 1.97 -2.89
C SER A 354 -41.22 1.42 -2.36
N ALA A 355 -42.26 1.44 -3.21
CA ALA A 355 -43.55 0.79 -3.01
C ALA A 355 -43.62 -0.64 -3.59
N CYS A 356 -42.49 -1.22 -4.03
CA CYS A 356 -42.43 -2.58 -4.55
C CYS A 356 -42.72 -3.57 -3.42
N THR A 357 -43.84 -4.29 -3.52
CA THR A 357 -44.22 -5.35 -2.57
C THR A 357 -43.26 -6.55 -2.61
N ASP A 358 -42.52 -6.70 -3.72
CA ASP A 358 -41.55 -7.76 -3.96
C ASP A 358 -40.10 -7.28 -3.75
N CYS A 359 -39.88 -6.05 -3.26
CA CYS A 359 -38.53 -5.62 -2.89
C CYS A 359 -38.08 -6.43 -1.68
N ILE A 360 -36.93 -7.07 -1.84
CA ILE A 360 -36.33 -7.94 -0.86
C ILE A 360 -35.99 -7.13 0.40
N LEU A 361 -36.70 -7.40 1.50
CA LEU A 361 -36.50 -6.74 2.80
C LEU A 361 -35.69 -7.58 3.78
N ASP A 362 -35.46 -8.87 3.49
CA ASP A 362 -34.61 -9.71 4.32
C ASP A 362 -33.14 -9.57 3.90
N ALA A 363 -32.27 -9.34 4.88
CA ALA A 363 -30.84 -9.15 4.65
C ALA A 363 -30.21 -10.38 3.97
N LEU A 364 -30.71 -11.58 4.27
CA LEU A 364 -30.24 -12.83 3.68
C LEU A 364 -30.60 -12.94 2.19
N GLU A 365 -31.82 -12.55 1.82
CA GLU A 365 -32.25 -12.54 0.42
C GLU A 365 -31.51 -11.44 -0.38
N LEU A 366 -31.22 -10.28 0.22
CA LEU A 366 -30.41 -9.20 -0.38
C LEU A 366 -28.97 -9.66 -0.66
N GLU A 367 -28.37 -10.39 0.27
CA GLU A 367 -27.04 -10.98 0.10
C GLU A 367 -27.06 -12.08 -0.98
N ASN A 368 -28.11 -12.89 -1.02
CA ASN A 368 -28.30 -13.90 -2.07
C ASN A 368 -28.48 -13.28 -3.46
N GLU A 369 -29.23 -12.17 -3.58
CA GLU A 369 -29.42 -11.46 -4.84
C GLU A 369 -28.13 -10.75 -5.28
N TRP A 370 -27.42 -10.10 -4.36
CA TRP A 370 -26.11 -9.52 -4.64
C TRP A 370 -25.13 -10.57 -5.15
N ASN A 371 -25.05 -11.73 -4.49
CA ASN A 371 -24.21 -12.84 -4.89
C ASN A 371 -24.66 -13.46 -6.23
N GLY A 372 -25.97 -13.63 -6.44
CA GLY A 372 -26.52 -14.11 -7.72
C GLY A 372 -26.31 -13.12 -8.88
N ASN A 373 -26.36 -11.82 -8.61
CA ASN A 373 -26.07 -10.77 -9.58
C ASN A 373 -24.56 -10.64 -9.84
N LEU A 374 -23.70 -10.87 -8.84
CA LEU A 374 -22.24 -11.02 -9.02
C LEU A 374 -21.91 -12.16 -9.99
N ASP A 375 -22.59 -13.30 -9.89
CA ASP A 375 -22.42 -14.40 -10.85
C ASP A 375 -22.87 -14.02 -12.29
N ASN A 376 -23.88 -13.15 -12.40
CA ASN A 376 -24.32 -12.53 -13.66
C ASN A 376 -23.45 -11.34 -14.12
N THR A 377 -22.59 -10.78 -13.25
CA THR A 377 -21.66 -9.69 -13.63
C THR A 377 -20.49 -10.15 -14.50
N ARG A 378 -20.43 -11.43 -14.90
CA ARG A 378 -19.61 -11.88 -16.05
C ARG A 378 -19.91 -11.08 -17.34
N GLY A 379 -21.06 -10.40 -17.42
CA GLY A 379 -21.40 -9.46 -18.49
C GLY A 379 -21.15 -7.97 -18.19
N TRP A 380 -20.86 -7.59 -16.95
CA TRP A 380 -20.45 -6.22 -16.61
C TRP A 380 -19.00 -6.04 -17.01
N LYS A 381 -18.77 -5.79 -18.31
CA LYS A 381 -17.47 -5.32 -18.76
C LYS A 381 -17.13 -4.09 -17.93
N CYS A 382 -15.99 -4.14 -17.24
CA CYS A 382 -15.34 -2.94 -16.77
C CYS A 382 -14.99 -2.16 -18.04
N VAL A 383 -15.92 -1.33 -18.50
CA VAL A 383 -15.67 -0.43 -19.61
C VAL A 383 -14.70 0.56 -19.01
N SER A 384 -13.41 0.33 -19.26
CA SER A 384 -12.42 1.39 -19.19
C SER A 384 -13.10 2.63 -19.79
N PRO A 385 -13.04 3.81 -19.16
CA PRO A 385 -13.56 5.03 -19.80
C PRO A 385 -12.91 5.30 -21.16
N PHE A 386 -11.90 4.50 -21.54
CA PHE A 386 -11.17 4.51 -22.80
C PHE A 386 -11.30 3.23 -23.65
N GLY A 387 -12.13 2.25 -23.28
CA GLY A 387 -12.45 1.09 -24.15
C GLY A 387 -11.30 0.14 -24.50
N LEU A 388 -10.30 -0.02 -23.63
CA LEU A 388 -9.20 -0.97 -23.83
C LEU A 388 -9.42 -2.21 -22.96
N ASP A 389 -9.70 -3.35 -23.59
CA ASP A 389 -9.82 -4.66 -22.95
C ASP A 389 -8.45 -5.10 -22.40
N ALA A 390 -8.36 -5.35 -21.09
CA ALA A 390 -7.20 -6.02 -20.49
C ALA A 390 -7.39 -7.54 -20.60
N PRO A 391 -6.37 -8.32 -21.00
CA PRO A 391 -6.49 -9.76 -21.05
C PRO A 391 -6.59 -10.34 -19.63
N THR A 392 -7.68 -11.04 -19.39
CA THR A 392 -8.00 -11.76 -18.16
C THR A 392 -7.48 -13.19 -18.17
N HIS A 393 -7.07 -13.66 -16.99
CA HIS A 393 -6.84 -15.05 -16.55
C HIS A 393 -5.45 -15.65 -16.72
N GLU A 394 -4.80 -15.96 -15.59
CA GLU A 394 -4.17 -17.25 -15.27
C GLU A 394 -4.08 -17.39 -13.74
N SER A 395 -4.47 -18.55 -13.23
CA SER A 395 -4.76 -18.86 -11.82
C SER A 395 -3.53 -19.32 -11.03
N ASP A 396 -3.56 -19.05 -9.72
CA ASP A 396 -2.51 -19.24 -8.68
C ASP A 396 -1.99 -20.68 -8.41
N GLU A 397 -1.93 -21.59 -9.39
CA GLU A 397 -1.48 -22.99 -9.17
C GLU A 397 -0.06 -23.34 -9.70
N GLU A 398 0.69 -22.40 -10.27
CA GLU A 398 1.88 -22.74 -11.08
C GLU A 398 3.25 -22.41 -10.44
N LEU A 399 3.48 -22.77 -9.16
CA LEU A 399 4.76 -22.48 -8.49
C LEU A 399 5.42 -23.66 -7.76
N ILE A 400 5.35 -24.86 -8.35
CA ILE A 400 6.31 -25.94 -8.11
C ILE A 400 6.74 -26.47 -9.47
N GLU A 401 7.98 -26.19 -9.90
CA GLU A 401 8.56 -26.71 -11.14
C GLU A 401 8.45 -28.25 -11.18
N HIS A 402 7.45 -28.76 -11.88
CA HIS A 402 7.24 -30.20 -12.05
C HIS A 402 8.07 -30.68 -13.25
N PHE A 403 9.19 -31.37 -12.95
CA PHE A 403 9.98 -32.05 -13.98
C PHE A 403 9.37 -33.44 -14.26
N ILE A 404 8.47 -33.52 -15.25
CA ILE A 404 7.89 -34.81 -15.67
C ILE A 404 8.91 -35.54 -16.55
N GLY A 405 9.46 -36.64 -16.04
CA GLY A 405 10.48 -37.41 -16.75
C GLY A 405 11.86 -36.73 -16.80
N GLY A 406 12.15 -35.83 -15.85
CA GLY A 406 13.44 -35.12 -15.77
C GLY A 406 13.53 -33.85 -16.63
N TYR A 407 12.43 -33.43 -17.26
CA TYR A 407 12.32 -32.21 -18.07
C TYR A 407 11.12 -31.38 -17.61
N ASP A 408 11.22 -30.05 -17.66
CA ASP A 408 10.14 -29.10 -17.34
C ASP A 408 9.03 -29.12 -18.42
N ALA A 409 7.97 -28.32 -18.21
CA ALA A 409 6.85 -28.19 -19.16
C ALA A 409 7.29 -27.75 -20.57
N TYR A 410 8.48 -27.15 -20.69
CA TYR A 410 9.06 -26.66 -21.93
C TYR A 410 10.09 -27.64 -22.52
N GLY A 411 10.29 -28.80 -21.90
CA GLY A 411 11.12 -29.88 -22.42
C GLY A 411 12.61 -29.74 -22.10
N PHE A 412 12.98 -28.97 -21.07
CA PHE A 412 14.37 -28.78 -20.63
C PHE A 412 14.66 -29.45 -19.28
N ASN A 413 15.81 -30.10 -19.17
CA ASN A 413 16.24 -30.70 -17.91
C ASN A 413 16.84 -29.65 -16.96
N LYS A 414 17.18 -30.09 -15.74
CA LYS A 414 17.78 -29.24 -14.71
C LYS A 414 19.08 -28.54 -15.17
N GLN A 415 19.78 -29.13 -16.14
CA GLN A 415 21.00 -28.60 -16.74
C GLN A 415 20.73 -27.75 -17.99
N GLY A 416 19.47 -27.49 -18.36
CA GLY A 416 19.11 -26.68 -19.53
C GLY A 416 19.30 -27.33 -20.89
N ASN A 417 19.46 -28.65 -20.92
CA ASN A 417 19.43 -29.40 -22.17
C ASN A 417 17.99 -29.78 -22.51
N ASN A 418 17.65 -29.71 -23.79
CA ASN A 418 16.40 -30.31 -24.26
C ASN A 418 16.49 -31.85 -24.26
N ARG A 419 15.41 -32.54 -24.63
CA ARG A 419 15.37 -34.02 -24.72
C ARG A 419 16.40 -34.65 -25.67
N GLN A 420 17.00 -33.87 -26.55
CA GLN A 420 18.05 -34.31 -27.49
C GLN A 420 19.47 -34.08 -26.94
N GLY A 421 19.59 -33.57 -25.70
CA GLY A 421 20.89 -33.26 -25.09
C GLY A 421 21.54 -31.96 -25.61
N ILE A 422 20.78 -31.12 -26.31
CA ILE A 422 21.29 -29.85 -26.85
C ILE A 422 21.16 -28.76 -25.79
N HIS A 423 22.31 -28.17 -25.43
CA HIS A 423 22.43 -27.03 -24.55
C HIS A 423 22.44 -25.73 -25.39
N HIS A 424 21.39 -24.91 -25.27
CA HIS A 424 21.17 -23.74 -26.15
C HIS A 424 21.96 -22.48 -25.73
N THR A 425 23.15 -22.64 -25.12
CA THR A 425 23.98 -21.53 -24.61
C THR A 425 25.18 -21.17 -25.48
N LYS A 426 25.14 -21.40 -26.80
CA LYS A 426 26.21 -20.94 -27.70
C LYS A 426 25.68 -19.95 -28.74
N GLU A 427 26.46 -18.87 -28.88
CA GLU A 427 26.15 -17.60 -29.51
C GLU A 427 25.33 -17.69 -30.81
N PRO A 428 24.18 -16.98 -30.89
CA PRO A 428 23.40 -16.88 -32.10
C PRO A 428 23.76 -15.63 -32.90
N HIS A 429 24.75 -15.71 -33.78
CA HIS A 429 24.99 -14.62 -34.75
C HIS A 429 23.90 -14.49 -35.84
N GLN A 430 22.81 -15.26 -35.80
CA GLN A 430 21.82 -15.30 -36.89
C GLN A 430 20.37 -15.54 -36.45
N TRP A 431 19.90 -14.91 -35.38
CA TRP A 431 18.49 -15.04 -34.99
C TRP A 431 17.78 -13.70 -35.25
N GLN A 432 17.03 -13.66 -36.34
CA GLN A 432 16.11 -12.58 -36.68
C GLN A 432 14.69 -13.02 -36.29
N GLU A 433 14.05 -12.24 -35.40
CA GLU A 433 12.65 -12.33 -34.88
C GLU A 433 12.40 -13.25 -33.65
N PRO A 434 11.26 -13.09 -32.92
CA PRO A 434 11.21 -12.42 -31.63
C PRO A 434 11.01 -13.40 -30.45
N ILE A 435 11.75 -13.15 -29.36
CA ILE A 435 11.56 -13.61 -27.97
C ILE A 435 11.04 -15.06 -27.86
N ASP A 436 11.97 -16.01 -27.98
CA ASP A 436 11.70 -17.40 -27.65
C ASP A 436 11.75 -17.58 -26.12
N HIS A 437 10.76 -18.25 -25.52
CA HIS A 437 10.70 -18.55 -24.07
C HIS A 437 11.95 -19.30 -23.58
N ILE A 438 12.67 -19.94 -24.50
CA ILE A 438 13.96 -20.61 -24.32
C ILE A 438 15.06 -19.63 -23.85
N CYS A 439 15.05 -18.38 -24.32
CA CYS A 439 16.02 -17.35 -23.91
C CYS A 439 15.80 -16.91 -22.45
N TRP A 440 14.55 -16.91 -21.98
CA TRP A 440 14.22 -16.51 -20.61
C TRP A 440 14.74 -17.53 -19.58
N ALA A 441 14.48 -18.82 -19.79
CA ALA A 441 14.94 -19.88 -18.89
C ALA A 441 16.48 -19.94 -18.81
N THR A 442 17.15 -19.66 -19.94
CA THR A 442 18.62 -19.64 -20.02
C THR A 442 19.22 -18.45 -19.28
N ALA A 443 18.72 -17.23 -19.54
CA ALA A 443 19.15 -16.03 -18.84
C ALA A 443 18.87 -16.11 -17.32
N HIS A 444 17.70 -16.64 -16.95
CA HIS A 444 17.35 -16.89 -15.55
C HIS A 444 18.35 -17.81 -14.85
N ARG A 445 18.84 -18.88 -15.52
CA ARG A 445 19.85 -19.79 -14.96
C ARG A 445 21.24 -19.14 -14.82
N GLU A 446 21.69 -18.38 -15.80
CA GLU A 446 22.99 -17.67 -15.72
C GLU A 446 22.98 -16.63 -14.61
N ILE A 447 21.91 -15.85 -14.51
CA ILE A 447 21.74 -14.84 -13.45
C ILE A 447 21.64 -15.49 -12.07
N LEU A 448 20.90 -16.60 -11.94
CA LEU A 448 20.91 -17.39 -10.71
C LEU A 448 22.31 -17.92 -10.37
N GLY A 449 23.13 -18.25 -11.38
CA GLY A 449 24.54 -18.60 -11.22
C GLY A 449 25.37 -17.43 -10.66
N MET A 450 25.32 -16.26 -11.30
CA MET A 450 26.02 -15.06 -10.87
C MET A 450 25.65 -14.64 -9.44
N ILE A 451 24.36 -14.70 -9.11
CA ILE A 451 23.86 -14.43 -7.75
C ILE A 451 24.40 -15.47 -6.76
N LYS A 452 24.42 -16.76 -7.12
CA LYS A 452 24.94 -17.83 -6.25
C LYS A 452 26.44 -17.70 -6.01
N ASP A 453 27.20 -17.22 -6.99
CA ASP A 453 28.65 -17.05 -6.88
C ASP A 453 29.02 -15.78 -6.10
N SER A 454 28.12 -14.79 -6.07
CA SER A 454 28.24 -13.57 -5.27
C SER A 454 27.83 -13.73 -3.79
N ILE A 455 27.20 -14.85 -3.43
CA ILE A 455 26.86 -15.19 -2.04
C ILE A 455 28.09 -15.87 -1.40
N PRO A 456 28.70 -15.30 -0.34
CA PRO A 456 29.83 -15.93 0.35
C PRO A 456 29.42 -17.30 0.88
N ARG A 457 30.01 -18.37 0.33
CA ARG A 457 29.79 -19.73 0.85
C ARG A 457 30.61 -19.87 2.12
N LEU A 458 29.94 -19.91 3.27
CA LEU A 458 30.56 -20.30 4.53
C LEU A 458 31.03 -21.75 4.39
N SER A 459 32.30 -21.94 4.04
CA SER A 459 32.93 -23.26 4.06
C SER A 459 32.92 -23.77 5.50
N GLY A 460 32.17 -24.84 5.79
CA GLY A 460 32.25 -25.55 7.06
C GLY A 460 30.95 -25.81 7.83
N PHE A 461 29.77 -25.47 7.28
CA PHE A 461 28.50 -25.88 7.90
C PHE A 461 27.80 -26.96 7.07
N GLU A 462 27.74 -28.17 7.60
CA GLU A 462 26.81 -29.20 7.13
C GLU A 462 25.38 -28.77 7.51
N ILE A 463 24.55 -28.50 6.50
CA ILE A 463 23.10 -28.39 6.70
C ILE A 463 22.59 -29.82 6.83
N GLY A 464 22.20 -30.21 8.04
CA GLY A 464 21.61 -31.52 8.32
C GLY A 464 20.38 -31.78 7.44
N GLN A 465 20.22 -33.06 7.08
CA GLN A 465 19.16 -33.59 6.22
C GLN A 465 17.75 -33.16 6.62
#